data_AF-A0A1H7QE37-F1
#
_entry.id   AF-A0A1H7QE37-F1
#
_cell.length_a   1.000
_cell.length_b   1.000
_cell.length_c   1.000
_cell.angle_alpha   90.00
_cell.angle_beta   90.00
_cell.angle_gamma   90.00
#
_symmetry.space_group_name_H-M   'P 1'
#
loop_
_entity.id
_entity.type
_entity.pdbx_description
1 polymer ?
#
loop_
_entity_poly.entity_id
_entity_poly.type
_entity_poly.pdbx_seq_one_letter_code
_entity_poly.pdbx_strand_id
1 'polypeptide(L)'
;MDVFVGGERFDALQVSVRVLWEIKTHQFDSYNDFIRDREIEKEIKQLTKERDAARACGYDFIVGVSSAAHRLALLKQEPTFKIVVTRCKR
;
A
#
# COMPACT_ATOMS: atom_id res chain seq x y z
N MET A 1 5.96 12.77 -5.74
CA MET A 1 7.28 13.17 -5.25
C MET A 1 7.48 12.38 -3.99
N ASP A 2 8.48 11.52 -4.00
CA ASP A 2 8.67 10.57 -2.90
C ASP A 2 9.16 11.29 -1.65
N VAL A 3 8.79 10.75 -0.49
CA VAL A 3 9.20 11.27 0.81
C VAL A 3 9.84 10.15 1.62
N PHE A 4 10.89 10.48 2.38
CA PHE A 4 11.58 9.53 3.24
C PHE A 4 11.23 9.80 4.71
N VAL A 5 10.63 8.83 5.39
CA VAL A 5 10.19 8.97 6.80
C VAL A 5 10.51 7.68 7.54
N GLY A 6 11.12 7.78 8.73
CA GLY A 6 11.35 6.62 9.60
C GLY A 6 12.20 5.51 8.99
N GLY A 7 13.02 5.81 7.98
CA GLY A 7 13.84 4.81 7.27
C GLY A 7 13.18 4.20 6.04
N GLU A 8 11.94 4.57 5.71
CA GLU A 8 11.19 4.06 4.57
C GLU A 8 10.87 5.17 3.55
N ARG A 9 10.67 4.77 2.29
CA ARG A 9 10.24 5.65 1.19
C ARG A 9 8.74 5.51 0.97
N PHE A 10 8.08 6.62 0.73
CA PHE A 10 6.65 6.71 0.44
C PHE A 10 6.43 7.54 -0.82
N ASP A 11 5.41 7.20 -1.59
CA ASP A 11 5.10 7.88 -2.86
C ASP A 11 4.56 9.30 -2.67
N ALA A 12 3.88 9.57 -1.55
CA ALA A 12 3.40 10.91 -1.23
C ALA A 12 3.20 11.15 0.28
N LEU A 13 3.33 12.42 0.67
CA LEU A 13 2.91 12.94 1.96
C LEU A 13 1.77 13.95 1.78
N GLN A 14 0.65 13.70 2.45
CA GLN A 14 -0.44 14.66 2.55
C GLN A 14 -0.36 15.40 3.89
N VAL A 15 0.29 16.57 3.87
CA VAL A 15 0.70 17.32 5.07
C VAL A 15 -0.49 17.72 5.96
N SER A 16 -1.61 18.16 5.36
CA SER A 16 -2.75 18.70 6.11
C SER A 16 -3.42 17.69 7.05
N VAL A 17 -3.34 16.40 6.72
CA VAL A 17 -3.95 15.30 7.49
C VAL A 17 -2.90 14.32 8.03
N ARG A 18 -1.61 14.62 7.83
CA ARG A 18 -0.47 13.78 8.24
C ARG A 18 -0.61 12.32 7.79
N VAL A 19 -0.90 12.13 6.51
CA VAL A 19 -0.99 10.80 5.89
C VAL A 19 0.18 10.58 4.95
N LEU A 20 0.85 9.44 5.08
CA LEU A 20 1.78 8.92 4.09
C LEU A 20 1.06 7.92 3.19
N TRP A 21 1.38 7.97 1.89
CA TRP A 21 0.78 7.16 0.86
C TRP A 21 1.81 6.26 0.19
N GLU A 22 1.41 5.02 -0.05
CA GLU A 22 2.09 4.08 -0.94
C GLU A 22 1.13 3.69 -2.06
N ILE A 23 1.52 3.81 -3.32
CA ILE A 23 0.67 3.64 -4.51
C ILE A 23 1.16 2.46 -5.35
N LYS A 24 0.36 1.40 -5.34
CA LYS A 24 0.56 0.20 -6.16
C LYS A 24 -0.14 0.36 -7.52
N THR A 25 0.67 0.43 -8.58
CA THR A 25 0.21 0.66 -9.97
C THR A 25 0.28 -0.59 -10.84
N HIS A 26 0.75 -1.73 -10.33
CA HIS A 26 0.84 -2.95 -11.12
C HIS A 26 -0.51 -3.48 -11.57
N GLN A 27 -0.48 -4.26 -12.66
CA GLN A 27 -1.65 -4.93 -13.22
C GLN A 27 -1.91 -6.23 -12.45
N PHE A 28 -2.20 -6.14 -11.15
CA PHE A 28 -2.50 -7.29 -10.29
C PHE A 28 -3.53 -8.26 -10.92
N ASP A 29 -4.51 -7.69 -11.62
CA ASP A 29 -5.58 -8.43 -12.28
C ASP A 29 -5.11 -9.24 -13.51
N SER A 30 -3.94 -8.97 -14.08
CA SER A 30 -3.43 -9.75 -15.22
C SER A 30 -2.64 -10.99 -14.80
N TYR A 31 -2.27 -11.09 -13.52
CA TYR A 31 -1.53 -12.23 -12.99
C TYR A 31 -2.44 -13.45 -12.79
N ASN A 32 -1.86 -14.65 -12.90
CA ASN A 32 -2.53 -15.87 -12.47
C ASN A 32 -2.61 -15.95 -10.93
N ASP A 33 -3.47 -16.82 -10.41
CA ASP A 33 -3.76 -16.87 -8.97
C ASP A 33 -2.53 -17.21 -8.13
N PHE A 34 -1.65 -18.11 -8.59
CA PHE A 34 -0.41 -18.44 -7.88
C PHE A 34 0.52 -17.23 -7.71
N ILE A 35 0.66 -16.43 -8.77
CA ILE A 35 1.48 -15.21 -8.73
C ILE A 35 0.82 -14.15 -7.85
N ARG A 36 -0.50 -14.00 -7.91
CA ARG A 36 -1.23 -13.07 -7.03
C ARG A 36 -1.00 -13.39 -5.56
N ASP A 37 -1.13 -14.65 -5.15
CA ASP A 37 -0.94 -15.04 -3.75
C ASP A 37 0.47 -14.73 -3.26
N ARG A 38 1.49 -15.04 -4.08
CA ARG A 38 2.89 -14.72 -3.76
C ARG A 38 3.18 -13.23 -3.71
N GLU A 39 2.54 -12.44 -4.57
CA GLU A 39 2.70 -10.99 -4.58
C GLU A 39 2.09 -10.37 -3.32
N ILE A 40 0.89 -10.80 -2.94
CA ILE A 40 0.20 -10.34 -1.72
C ILE A 40 1.01 -10.66 -0.47
N GLU A 41 1.57 -11.87 -0.35
CA GLU A 41 2.44 -12.25 0.77
C GLU A 41 3.66 -11.33 0.93
N LYS A 42 4.25 -10.90 -0.20
CA LYS A 42 5.41 -9.99 -0.19
C LYS A 42 4.98 -8.57 0.14
N GLU A 43 3.90 -8.10 -0.48
CA GLU A 43 3.37 -6.76 -0.25
C GLU A 43 2.98 -6.55 1.20
N ILE A 44 2.28 -7.49 1.83
CA ILE A 44 1.86 -7.34 3.24
C ILE A 44 3.07 -7.18 4.17
N LYS A 45 4.16 -7.93 3.94
CA LYS A 45 5.38 -7.78 4.74
C LYS A 45 5.98 -6.38 4.59
N GLN A 46 6.07 -5.89 3.37
CA GLN A 46 6.63 -4.57 3.07
C GLN A 46 5.72 -3.44 3.62
N LEU A 47 4.42 -3.50 3.33
CA LEU A 47 3.42 -2.52 3.77
C LEU A 47 3.30 -2.48 5.30
N THR A 48 3.52 -3.60 5.98
CA THR A 48 3.54 -3.63 7.46
C THR A 48 4.72 -2.82 7.98
N LYS A 49 5.91 -3.00 7.41
CA LYS A 49 7.11 -2.25 7.79
C LYS A 49 6.94 -0.74 7.55
N GLU A 50 6.41 -0.36 6.39
CA GLU A 50 6.11 1.02 6.02
C GLU A 50 5.07 1.66 6.95
N ARG A 51 3.97 0.93 7.25
CA ARG A 51 2.95 1.38 8.20
C ARG A 51 3.54 1.60 9.59
N ASP A 52 4.39 0.69 10.06
CA ASP A 52 4.96 0.77 11.39
C ASP A 52 5.96 1.95 11.48
N ALA A 53 6.76 2.19 10.43
CA ALA A 53 7.61 3.37 10.31
C ALA A 53 6.79 4.68 10.29
N ALA A 54 5.71 4.74 9.50
CA ALA A 54 4.82 5.89 9.45
C ALA A 54 4.20 6.18 10.81
N ARG A 55 3.68 5.16 11.49
CA ARG A 55 3.06 5.26 12.82
C ARG A 55 4.05 5.70 13.89
N ALA A 56 5.29 5.19 13.87
CA ALA A 56 6.33 5.61 14.79
C ALA A 56 6.63 7.12 14.69
N CYS A 57 6.45 7.70 13.50
CA CYS A 57 6.59 9.15 13.27
C CYS A 57 5.28 9.94 13.43
N GLY A 58 4.19 9.30 13.87
CA GLY A 58 2.89 9.93 14.09
C GLY A 58 2.11 10.25 12.81
N TYR A 59 2.37 9.53 11.72
CA TYR A 59 1.61 9.62 10.48
C TYR A 59 0.61 8.46 10.37
N ASP A 60 -0.53 8.75 9.76
CA ASP A 60 -1.41 7.73 9.20
C ASP A 60 -0.78 7.15 7.92
N PHE A 61 -1.18 5.93 7.57
CA PHE A 61 -0.69 5.24 6.37
C PHE A 61 -1.86 4.74 5.52
N ILE A 62 -1.84 5.09 4.23
CA ILE A 62 -2.84 4.66 3.25
C ILE A 62 -2.16 4.02 2.05
N VAL A 63 -2.71 2.89 1.61
CA VAL A 63 -2.27 2.20 0.39
C VAL A 63 -3.26 2.48 -0.73
N GLY A 64 -2.77 3.05 -1.83
CA GLY A 64 -3.50 3.19 -3.08
C GLY A 64 -3.28 1.99 -3.98
N VAL A 65 -4.34 1.37 -4.50
CA VAL A 65 -4.24 0.26 -5.47
C VAL A 65 -4.99 0.59 -6.76
N SER A 66 -4.55 -0.03 -7.86
CA SER A 66 -5.13 0.18 -9.19
C SER A 66 -6.49 -0.52 -9.37
N SER A 67 -6.75 -1.62 -8.66
CA SER A 67 -7.95 -2.46 -8.83
C SER A 67 -8.67 -2.81 -7.53
N ALA A 68 -9.97 -3.12 -7.65
CA ALA A 68 -10.77 -3.59 -6.52
C ALA A 68 -10.38 -5.00 -6.07
N ALA A 69 -9.97 -5.88 -7.01
CA ALA A 69 -9.54 -7.23 -6.68
C ALA A 69 -8.25 -7.20 -5.83
N HIS A 70 -7.30 -6.32 -6.17
CA HIS A 70 -6.08 -6.13 -5.38
C HIS A 70 -6.39 -5.62 -3.98
N ARG A 71 -7.30 -4.63 -3.84
CA ARG A 71 -7.77 -4.16 -2.53
C ARG A 71 -8.33 -5.31 -1.68
N LEU A 72 -9.18 -6.14 -2.26
CA LEU A 72 -9.80 -7.26 -1.54
C LEU A 72 -8.77 -8.31 -1.13
N ALA A 73 -7.81 -8.61 -1.99
CA ALA A 73 -6.75 -9.57 -1.70
C ALA A 73 -5.89 -9.13 -0.51
N LEU A 74 -5.47 -7.86 -0.48
CA LEU A 74 -4.73 -7.29 0.63
C LEU A 74 -5.55 -7.27 1.93
N LEU A 75 -6.82 -6.84 1.87
CA LEU A 75 -7.70 -6.82 3.05
C LEU A 75 -8.02 -8.21 3.60
N LYS A 76 -8.03 -9.23 2.74
CA LYS A 76 -8.23 -10.62 3.16
C LYS A 76 -7.07 -11.11 4.02
N GLN A 77 -5.85 -10.70 3.70
CA GLN A 77 -4.67 -11.09 4.48
C GLN A 77 -4.49 -10.20 5.71
N GLU A 78 -4.70 -8.89 5.59
CA GLU A 78 -4.58 -7.94 6.69
C GLU A 78 -5.72 -6.90 6.67
N PRO A 79 -6.81 -7.13 7.41
CA PRO A 79 -8.00 -6.27 7.38
C PRO A 79 -7.78 -4.90 8.05
N THR A 80 -6.64 -4.72 8.72
CA THR A 80 -6.31 -3.49 9.46
C THR A 80 -5.78 -2.36 8.57
N PHE A 81 -5.43 -2.64 7.30
CA PHE A 81 -4.92 -1.64 6.38
C PHE A 81 -6.02 -0.71 5.84
N LYS A 82 -5.69 0.58 5.70
CA LYS A 82 -6.51 1.56 4.99
C LYS A 82 -6.15 1.51 3.50
N ILE A 83 -6.98 0.84 2.69
CA ILE A 83 -6.72 0.62 1.26
C ILE A 83 -7.77 1.31 0.39
N VAL A 84 -7.31 2.15 -0.54
CA VAL A 84 -8.12 2.96 -1.45
C VAL A 84 -7.85 2.57 -2.89
N VAL A 85 -8.89 2.41 -3.70
CA VAL A 85 -8.73 2.19 -5.15
C VAL A 85 -8.55 3.55 -5.83
N THR A 86 -7.35 3.85 -6.31
CA THR A 86 -7.03 5.14 -6.95
C THR A 86 -7.31 5.14 -8.45
N ARG A 87 -7.58 3.96 -9.05
CA ARG A 87 -7.74 3.76 -10.51
C ARG A 87 -6.56 4.26 -11.33
N CYS A 88 -5.40 4.44 -10.71
CA CYS A 88 -4.16 4.74 -11.39
C CYS A 88 -3.73 3.49 -12.15
N LYS A 89 -3.96 3.49 -13.46
CA LYS A 89 -3.56 2.40 -14.35
C LYS A 89 -2.15 2.67 -14.87
N ARG A 90 -1.32 1.64 -14.91
CA ARG A 90 -0.01 1.63 -15.54
C ARG A 90 -0.09 1.15 -16.99
#